data_AF-A0A941HTV7-F1
#
_entry.id   AF-A0A941HTV7-F1
#
_cell.length_a   1.000
_cell.length_b   1.000
_cell.length_c   1.000
_cell.angle_alpha   90.00
_cell.angle_beta   90.00
_cell.angle_gamma   90.00
#
_symmetry.space_group_name_H-M   'P 1'
#
loop_
_entity.id
_entity.type
_entity.pdbx_description
1 polymer ?
#
loop_
_entity_poly.entity_id
_entity_poly.type
_entity_poly.pdbx_seq_one_letter_code
_entity_poly.pdbx_strand_id
1 'polypeptide(L)'
;MRLWHEELIPNLPRPQLLGQHRECCALRGLGWEKKHATVDYVFTHSPYKLYQYHLLVIEEMQRRGYKNDPLWEDPTYRGKACPPYDLADMKVERLTKPIYPEHDTAYLEECKNNLFEKGIRLSYE
;
A
#
# COMPACT_ATOMS: atom_id res chain seq x y z
N MET A 1 -6.62 -6.21 -8.64
CA MET A 1 -6.39 -5.14 -7.65
C MET A 1 -4.95 -5.28 -7.19
N ARG A 2 -4.14 -4.24 -7.25
CA ARG A 2 -2.68 -4.36 -7.04
C ARG A 2 -2.19 -3.27 -6.11
N LEU A 3 -1.09 -3.55 -5.39
CA LEU A 3 -0.24 -2.50 -4.87
C LEU A 3 0.64 -1.98 -6.01
N TRP A 4 0.73 -0.67 -6.18
CA TRP A 4 1.75 -0.07 -7.05
C TRP A 4 3.13 -0.28 -6.44
N HIS A 5 4.14 -0.45 -7.27
CA HIS A 5 5.52 -0.48 -6.81
C HIS A 5 5.82 0.80 -5.98
N GLU A 6 6.50 0.64 -4.84
CA GLU A 6 6.75 1.74 -3.87
C GLU A 6 7.44 2.97 -4.49
N GLU A 7 8.36 2.76 -5.43
CA GLU A 7 9.03 3.85 -6.18
C GLU A 7 8.08 4.72 -7.02
N LEU A 8 6.89 4.19 -7.38
CA LEU A 8 5.93 4.95 -8.18
C LEU A 8 5.05 5.86 -7.33
N ILE A 9 4.94 5.61 -6.01
CA ILE A 9 4.03 6.33 -5.11
C ILE A 9 4.15 7.86 -5.24
N PRO A 10 5.36 8.47 -5.22
CA PRO A 10 5.51 9.91 -5.35
C PRO A 10 4.97 10.48 -6.68
N ASN A 11 4.97 9.65 -7.74
CA ASN A 11 4.63 10.05 -9.10
C ASN A 11 3.22 9.61 -9.53
N LEU A 12 2.51 8.83 -8.70
CA LEU A 12 1.16 8.37 -9.04
C LEU A 12 0.23 9.59 -9.21
N PRO A 13 -0.61 9.64 -10.26
CA PRO A 13 -1.63 10.67 -10.34
C PRO A 13 -2.66 10.50 -9.21
N ARG A 14 -3.38 11.58 -8.90
CA ARG A 14 -4.35 11.64 -7.79
C ARG A 14 -5.31 10.44 -7.74
N PRO A 15 -5.97 10.01 -8.84
CA PRO A 15 -6.86 8.86 -8.79
C PRO A 15 -6.18 7.56 -8.36
N GLN A 16 -4.93 7.33 -8.80
CA GLN A 16 -4.15 6.14 -8.49
C GLN A 16 -3.64 6.16 -7.05
N LEU A 17 -3.17 7.30 -6.57
CA LEU A 17 -2.75 7.46 -5.16
C LEU A 17 -3.93 7.20 -4.21
N LEU A 18 -5.08 7.85 -4.45
CA LEU A 18 -6.28 7.63 -3.63
C LEU A 18 -6.84 6.22 -3.77
N GLY A 19 -6.73 5.62 -4.97
CA GLY A 19 -7.04 4.21 -5.19
C GLY A 19 -6.15 3.29 -4.37
N GLN A 20 -4.85 3.57 -4.33
CA GLN A 20 -3.87 2.81 -3.56
C GLN A 20 -4.15 2.87 -2.06
N HIS A 21 -4.51 4.05 -1.53
CA HIS A 21 -4.92 4.19 -0.14
C HIS A 21 -6.17 3.35 0.19
N ARG A 22 -7.20 3.39 -0.67
CA ARG A 22 -8.39 2.56 -0.49
C ARG A 22 -8.06 1.07 -0.51
N GLU A 23 -7.12 0.67 -1.36
CA GLU A 23 -6.64 -0.71 -1.42
C GLU A 23 -5.95 -1.12 -0.11
N CYS A 24 -5.03 -0.30 0.40
CA CYS A 24 -4.40 -0.57 1.69
C CYS A 24 -5.42 -0.66 2.83
N CYS A 25 -6.43 0.21 2.85
CA CYS A 25 -7.52 0.14 3.82
C CYS A 25 -8.31 -1.18 3.72
N ALA A 26 -8.61 -1.63 2.50
CA ALA A 26 -9.34 -2.87 2.27
C ALA A 26 -8.51 -4.09 2.74
N LEU A 27 -7.23 -4.14 2.37
CA LEU A 27 -6.31 -5.22 2.73
C LEU A 27 -6.06 -5.29 4.24
N ARG A 28 -5.90 -4.16 4.93
CA ARG A 28 -5.73 -4.11 6.39
C ARG A 28 -7.01 -4.51 7.14
N GLY A 29 -8.18 -4.21 6.57
CA GLY A 29 -9.48 -4.48 7.17
C GLY A 29 -10.01 -5.88 6.91
N LEU A 30 -11.29 -5.96 6.54
CA LEU A 30 -12.00 -7.20 6.26
C LEU A 30 -11.53 -7.92 4.97
N GLY A 31 -10.62 -7.31 4.20
CA GLY A 31 -9.97 -7.92 3.04
C GLY A 31 -8.75 -8.76 3.39
N TRP A 32 -8.24 -8.69 4.63
CA TRP A 32 -7.10 -9.50 5.06
C TRP A 32 -7.37 -11.00 4.84
N GLU A 33 -6.38 -11.72 4.29
CA GLU A 33 -6.43 -13.15 3.96
C GLU A 33 -7.49 -13.58 2.92
N LYS A 34 -8.18 -12.64 2.27
CA LYS A 34 -9.07 -12.95 1.15
C LYS A 34 -8.26 -13.03 -0.14
N LYS A 35 -8.36 -14.16 -0.85
CA LYS A 35 -7.62 -14.39 -2.09
C LYS A 35 -7.84 -13.27 -3.12
N HIS A 36 -6.74 -12.72 -3.59
CA HIS A 36 -6.62 -11.69 -4.61
C HIS A 36 -5.44 -12.02 -5.56
N ALA A 37 -5.75 -12.38 -6.80
CA ALA A 37 -4.78 -12.93 -7.76
C ALA A 37 -3.47 -12.16 -7.96
N THR A 38 -3.43 -10.84 -7.75
CA THR A 38 -2.23 -10.00 -7.97
C THR A 38 -1.60 -9.43 -6.69
N VAL A 39 -2.17 -9.68 -5.52
CA VAL A 39 -1.69 -9.14 -4.23
C VAL A 39 -1.63 -10.19 -3.11
N ASP A 40 -1.89 -11.46 -3.43
CA ASP A 40 -1.83 -12.58 -2.48
C ASP A 40 -0.51 -12.67 -1.70
N TYR A 41 0.61 -12.25 -2.30
CA TYR A 41 1.90 -12.22 -1.61
C TYR A 41 1.87 -11.36 -0.35
N VAL A 42 1.04 -10.31 -0.27
CA VAL A 42 0.95 -9.46 0.94
C VAL A 42 0.60 -10.28 2.18
N PHE A 43 -0.20 -11.34 2.03
CA PHE A 43 -0.63 -12.20 3.12
C PHE A 43 0.38 -13.29 3.48
N THR A 44 1.45 -13.46 2.70
CA THR A 44 2.58 -14.34 3.07
C THR A 44 3.61 -13.62 3.95
N HIS A 45 3.46 -12.31 4.12
CA HIS A 45 4.26 -11.48 5.00
C HIS A 45 3.45 -11.00 6.21
N SER A 46 4.15 -10.46 7.22
CA SER A 46 3.50 -9.84 8.37
C SER A 46 2.59 -8.67 7.97
N PRO A 47 1.43 -8.50 8.63
CA PRO A 47 0.58 -7.31 8.45
C PRO A 47 1.33 -6.00 8.75
N TYR A 48 2.43 -6.05 9.51
CA TYR A 48 3.28 -4.90 9.75
C TYR A 48 3.92 -4.36 8.46
N LYS A 49 4.26 -5.21 7.50
CA LYS A 49 4.78 -4.76 6.20
C LYS A 49 3.73 -3.98 5.39
N LEU A 50 2.47 -4.42 5.45
CA LEU A 50 1.38 -3.71 4.78
C LEU A 50 1.15 -2.34 5.42
N TYR A 51 1.29 -2.26 6.74
CA TYR A 51 1.29 -0.98 7.46
C TYR A 51 2.44 -0.07 6.99
N GLN A 52 3.68 -0.57 6.91
CA GLN A 52 4.82 0.20 6.40
C GLN A 52 4.59 0.71 4.98
N TYR A 53 4.07 -0.14 4.09
CA TYR A 53 3.73 0.28 2.73
C TYR A 53 2.62 1.33 2.73
N HIS A 54 1.61 1.18 3.59
CA HIS A 54 0.53 2.15 3.70
C HIS A 54 1.02 3.51 4.21
N LEU A 55 2.01 3.56 5.09
CA LEU A 55 2.63 4.83 5.51
C LEU A 55 3.22 5.60 4.33
N LEU A 56 3.89 4.95 3.37
CA LEU A 56 4.39 5.64 2.17
C LEU A 56 3.26 6.35 1.39
N VAL A 57 2.10 5.70 1.32
CA VAL A 57 0.91 6.26 0.65
C VAL A 57 0.32 7.42 1.47
N ILE A 58 0.22 7.27 2.79
CA ILE A 58 -0.29 8.30 3.71
C ILE A 58 0.63 9.53 3.69
N GLU A 59 1.95 9.35 3.76
CA GLU A 59 2.96 10.40 3.71
C GLU A 59 2.87 11.17 2.39
N GLU A 60 2.75 10.47 1.26
CA GLU A 60 2.58 11.12 -0.04
C GLU A 60 1.25 11.89 -0.14
N MET A 61 0.17 11.36 0.46
CA MET A 61 -1.08 12.11 0.59
C MET A 61 -0.90 13.35 1.48
N GLN A 62 -0.25 13.25 2.63
CA GLN A 62 0.02 14.41 3.48
C GLN A 62 0.87 15.46 2.76
N ARG A 63 1.90 15.04 2.03
CA ARG A 63 2.74 15.92 1.20
C ARG A 63 1.93 16.69 0.15
N ARG A 64 0.88 16.07 -0.40
CA ARG A 64 -0.05 16.71 -1.36
C ARG A 64 -1.18 17.51 -0.69
N GLY A 65 -1.14 17.69 0.63
CA GLY A 65 -2.09 18.52 1.38
C GLY A 65 -3.40 17.82 1.77
N TYR A 66 -3.48 16.49 1.69
CA TYR A 66 -4.65 15.76 2.16
C TYR A 66 -4.73 15.77 3.70
N LYS A 67 -5.94 15.91 4.23
CA LYS A 67 -6.22 15.78 5.68
C LYS A 67 -6.58 14.33 5.98
N ASN A 68 -5.59 13.58 6.41
CA ASN A 68 -5.74 12.16 6.73
C ASN A 68 -6.30 11.97 8.15
N ASP A 69 -7.02 10.86 8.37
CA ASP A 69 -7.41 10.45 9.72
C ASP A 69 -6.17 9.88 10.43
N PRO A 70 -5.77 10.41 11.61
CA PRO A 70 -4.60 9.92 12.35
C PRO A 70 -4.65 8.42 12.66
N LEU A 71 -5.84 7.81 12.74
CA LEU A 71 -5.98 6.37 12.96
C LEU A 71 -5.36 5.53 11.83
N TRP A 72 -5.17 6.09 10.63
CA TRP A 72 -4.54 5.36 9.53
C TRP A 72 -3.06 5.07 9.78
N GLU A 73 -2.42 5.87 10.63
CA GLU A 73 -1.03 5.73 11.08
C GLU A 73 -0.89 4.81 12.31
N ASP A 74 -1.98 4.32 12.90
CA ASP A 74 -1.90 3.28 13.93
C ASP A 74 -1.70 1.92 13.25
N PRO A 75 -0.60 1.17 13.55
CA PRO A 75 -0.36 -0.15 12.96
C PRO A 75 -1.52 -1.13 13.18
N THR A 76 -2.12 -1.12 14.37
CA THR A 76 -3.17 -2.06 14.77
C THR A 76 -4.52 -1.74 14.15
N TYR A 77 -4.71 -0.54 13.58
CA TYR A 77 -5.99 -0.11 13.04
C TYR A 77 -6.37 -0.86 11.77
N ARG A 78 -7.59 -1.40 11.76
CA ARG A 78 -8.15 -2.23 10.66
C ARG A 78 -9.46 -1.68 10.11
N GLY A 79 -9.72 -0.39 10.30
CA GLY A 79 -11.00 0.23 9.97
C GLY A 79 -12.06 0.03 11.06
N LYS A 80 -13.20 0.72 10.90
CA LYS A 80 -14.27 0.74 11.92
C LYS A 80 -15.03 -0.59 12.07
N ALA A 81 -14.99 -1.44 11.05
CA ALA A 81 -15.77 -2.68 10.98
C ALA A 81 -14.98 -3.92 11.43
N CYS A 82 -13.70 -3.75 11.79
CA CYS A 82 -12.82 -4.84 12.19
C CYS A 82 -12.18 -4.47 13.53
N PRO A 83 -12.11 -5.39 14.52
CA PRO A 83 -11.34 -5.14 15.73
C PRO A 83 -9.87 -4.88 15.36
N PRO A 84 -9.14 -4.08 16.16
CA PRO A 84 -7.72 -3.89 15.94
C PRO A 84 -6.97 -5.22 16.04
N TYR A 85 -5.77 -5.29 15.45
CA TYR A 85 -4.89 -6.44 15.67
C TYR A 85 -4.48 -6.55 17.14
N ASP A 86 -4.25 -7.79 17.59
CA ASP A 86 -3.55 -8.02 18.85
C ASP A 86 -2.10 -7.54 18.73
N LEU A 87 -1.55 -6.96 19.81
CA LEU A 87 -0.16 -6.49 19.83
C LEU A 87 0.86 -7.61 19.57
N ALA A 88 0.47 -8.86 19.85
CA ALA A 88 1.28 -10.04 19.56
C ALA A 88 1.41 -10.31 18.04
N ASP A 89 0.43 -9.90 17.24
CA ASP A 89 0.39 -10.08 15.79
C ASP A 89 1.02 -8.89 15.04
N MET A 90 1.00 -7.69 15.63
CA MET A 90 1.64 -6.49 15.09
C MET A 90 3.05 -6.26 15.66
N LYS A 91 3.91 -7.27 15.53
CA LYS A 91 5.33 -7.13 15.87
C LYS A 91 6.00 -6.16 14.91
N VAL A 92 6.74 -5.20 15.46
CA VAL A 92 7.51 -4.24 14.69
C VAL A 92 8.54 -4.97 13.85
N GLU A 93 8.50 -4.75 12.54
CA GLU A 93 9.50 -5.23 11.61
C GLU A 93 10.43 -4.12 11.14
N ARG A 94 11.67 -4.48 10.84
CA ARG A 94 12.64 -3.57 10.23
C ARG A 94 12.15 -3.20 8.83
N LEU A 95 12.13 -1.90 8.54
CA LEU A 95 11.86 -1.42 7.18
C LEU A 95 12.94 -1.92 6.22
N THR A 96 12.52 -2.55 5.13
CA THR A 96 13.38 -2.97 4.03
C THR A 96 13.13 -2.12 2.79
N LYS A 97 14.08 -2.14 1.85
CA LYS A 97 13.91 -1.56 0.52
C LYS A 97 14.30 -2.61 -0.53
N PRO A 98 13.36 -3.08 -1.36
CA PRO A 98 11.92 -2.79 -1.29
C PRO A 98 11.25 -3.31 0.00
N ILE A 99 10.09 -2.77 0.41
CA ILE A 99 9.31 -3.25 1.57
C ILE A 99 8.91 -4.70 1.35
N TYR A 100 8.41 -4.98 0.14
CA TYR A 100 8.08 -6.32 -0.34
C TYR A 100 9.16 -6.78 -1.31
N PRO A 101 9.75 -7.98 -1.13
CA PRO A 101 10.70 -8.51 -2.11
C PRO A 101 10.07 -8.68 -3.51
N GLU A 102 8.74 -8.83 -3.59
CA GLU A 102 7.97 -8.88 -4.84
C GLU A 102 7.93 -7.54 -5.58
N HIS A 103 8.30 -6.42 -4.93
CA HIS A 103 8.46 -5.13 -5.58
C HIS A 103 9.89 -5.04 -6.13
N ASP A 104 10.20 -5.96 -7.04
CA ASP A 104 11.47 -5.98 -7.76
C ASP A 104 11.38 -5.15 -9.06
N THR A 105 12.49 -5.10 -9.80
CA THR A 105 12.57 -4.39 -11.08
C THR A 105 11.56 -4.90 -12.10
N ALA A 106 11.25 -6.20 -12.11
CA ALA A 106 10.28 -6.75 -13.06
C ALA A 106 8.86 -6.25 -12.70
N TYR A 107 8.51 -6.26 -11.42
CA TYR A 107 7.23 -5.73 -10.94
C TYR A 107 7.08 -4.22 -11.16
N LEU A 108 8.18 -3.47 -11.02
CA LEU A 108 8.23 -2.05 -11.36
C LEU A 108 7.86 -1.82 -12.83
N GLU A 109 8.48 -2.55 -13.75
CA GLU A 109 8.19 -2.44 -15.19
C GLU A 109 6.75 -2.87 -15.51
N GLU A 110 6.23 -3.93 -14.89
CA GLU A 110 4.81 -4.29 -15.01
C GLU A 110 3.88 -3.18 -14.51
N CYS A 111 4.25 -2.47 -13.44
CA CYS A 111 3.47 -1.34 -12.94
C CYS A 111 3.49 -0.17 -13.93
N LYS A 112 4.65 0.17 -14.50
CA LYS A 112 4.77 1.22 -15.52
C LYS A 112 3.97 0.88 -16.77
N ASN A 113 4.08 -0.36 -17.27
CA ASN A 113 3.31 -0.83 -18.42
C ASN A 113 1.80 -0.75 -18.16
N ASN A 114 1.34 -1.14 -16.97
CA ASN A 114 -0.08 -1.05 -16.62
C ASN A 114 -0.61 0.39 -16.59
N LEU A 115 0.20 1.34 -16.13
CA LEU A 115 -0.15 2.77 -16.18
C LEU A 115 -0.20 3.25 -17.64
N PHE A 116 0.82 2.89 -18.43
CA PHE A 116 0.91 3.27 -19.84
C PHE A 116 -0.28 2.75 -20.66
N GLU A 117 -0.66 1.48 -20.51
CA GLU A 117 -1.83 0.87 -21.17
C GLU A 117 -3.15 1.56 -20.82
N LYS A 118 -3.23 2.14 -19.62
CA LYS A 118 -4.38 2.95 -19.16
C LYS A 118 -4.31 4.40 -19.64
N GLY A 119 -3.34 4.75 -20.49
CA GLY A 119 -3.11 6.11 -20.97
C GLY A 119 -2.54 7.06 -19.92
N ILE A 120 -2.01 6.53 -18.80
CA ILE A 120 -1.46 7.32 -17.71
C ILE A 120 0.05 7.44 -17.89
N ARG A 121 0.50 8.68 -18.11
CA ARG A 121 1.93 9.02 -18.18
C ARG A 121 2.37 9.52 -16.81
N LEU A 122 3.40 8.89 -16.24
CA LEU A 122 4.06 9.41 -15.05
C LEU A 122 4.92 10.61 -15.46
N SER A 123 4.76 11.73 -14.77
CA SER A 123 5.71 12.83 -14.83
C SER A 123 6.89 12.47 -13.95
N TYR A 124 8.05 12.20 -14.55
CA TYR A 124 9.30 12.19 -13.82
C TYR A 124 9.77 13.66 -13.78
N GLU A 125 9.77 14.27 -12.59
CA GLU A 125 10.45 15.54 -12.35
C GLU A 125 11.95 15.31 -12.08
#